data_AF-A0A8K0PT50-F1
#
_entry.id   AF-A0A8K0PT50-F1
#
_cell.length_a   1.000
_cell.length_b   1.000
_cell.length_c   1.000
_cell.angle_alpha   90.00
_cell.angle_beta   90.00
_cell.angle_gamma   90.00
#
_symmetry.space_group_name_H-M   'P 1'
#
loop_
_entity.id
_entity.type
_entity.pdbx_description
1 polymer ?
#
loop_
_entity_poly.entity_id
_entity_poly.type
_entity_poly.pdbx_seq_one_letter_code
_entity_poly.pdbx_strand_id
1 'polypeptide(L)'
;MSDDAVLSRLKLSIDSHTRVLICCHDTCRFAISPSPAQVSEHLRKKHNTPAAERRQVTDLLKARIPALRDPSDAPVRQDGSSPDPNLHLVPGFTCKFCIERTGSSQVMSRHTASTHEE
;
A
#
# COMPACT_ATOMS: atom_id res chain seq x y z
N MET A 1 -9.56 -24.89 -2.80
CA MET A 1 -8.63 -24.11 -1.96
C MET A 1 -9.35 -22.84 -1.55
N SER A 2 -9.31 -22.46 -0.27
CA SER A 2 -9.89 -21.19 0.18
C SER A 2 -9.09 -20.04 -0.43
N ASP A 3 -9.75 -18.95 -0.80
CA ASP A 3 -9.12 -17.79 -1.44
C ASP A 3 -8.02 -17.19 -0.52
N ASP A 4 -8.22 -17.29 0.80
CA ASP A 4 -7.26 -16.92 1.83
C ASP A 4 -5.94 -17.71 1.77
N ALA A 5 -5.98 -18.99 1.38
CA ALA A 5 -4.79 -19.83 1.29
C ALA A 5 -3.86 -19.38 0.15
N VAL A 6 -4.43 -18.83 -0.94
CA VAL A 6 -3.65 -18.31 -2.07
C VAL A 6 -2.96 -17.00 -1.69
N LEU A 7 -3.69 -16.09 -1.02
CA LEU A 7 -3.15 -14.82 -0.54
C LEU A 7 -2.05 -15.06 0.51
N SER A 8 -2.33 -15.91 1.50
CA SER A 8 -1.37 -16.27 2.55
C SER A 8 -0.08 -16.87 2.00
N ARG A 9 -0.18 -17.74 0.98
CA ARG A 9 0.99 -18.35 0.32
C ARG A 9 1.90 -17.31 -0.35
N LEU A 10 1.31 -16.26 -0.91
CA LEU A 10 2.02 -15.17 -1.58
C LEU A 10 2.31 -13.98 -0.65
N LYS A 11 2.10 -14.15 0.66
CA LYS A 11 2.28 -13.10 1.68
C LYS A 11 1.49 -11.84 1.31
N LEU A 12 0.25 -12.02 0.87
CA LEU A 12 -0.69 -10.94 0.61
C LEU A 12 -1.77 -10.98 1.68
N SER A 13 -2.21 -9.81 2.12
CA SER A 13 -3.38 -9.66 2.99
C SER A 13 -4.27 -8.53 2.49
N ILE A 14 -5.54 -8.58 2.84
CA ILE A 14 -6.47 -7.49 2.59
C ILE A 14 -6.78 -6.85 3.92
N ASP A 15 -6.52 -5.56 4.03
CA ASP A 15 -6.91 -4.82 5.23
C ASP A 15 -8.45 -4.74 5.29
N SER A 16 -9.02 -5.22 6.39
CA SER A 16 -10.47 -5.31 6.56
C SER A 16 -11.14 -3.93 6.69
N HIS A 17 -10.41 -2.92 7.16
CA HIS A 17 -10.93 -1.59 7.42
C HIS A 17 -10.96 -0.72 6.15
N THR A 18 -9.85 -0.68 5.42
CA THR A 18 -9.64 0.16 4.25
C THR A 18 -9.87 -0.58 2.93
N ARG A 19 -9.96 -1.92 2.96
CA ARG A 19 -10.10 -2.78 1.79
C ARG A 19 -9.02 -2.55 0.74
N VAL A 20 -7.78 -2.33 1.19
CA VAL A 20 -6.60 -2.27 0.33
C VAL A 20 -5.83 -3.59 0.38
N LEU A 21 -5.15 -3.91 -0.71
CA LEU A 21 -4.26 -5.08 -0.79
C LEU A 21 -2.89 -4.70 -0.23
N ILE A 22 -2.37 -5.48 0.72
CA ILE A 22 -1.06 -5.27 1.34
C ILE A 22 -0.15 -6.45 1.04
N CYS A 23 1.06 -6.14 0.58
CA CYS A 23 2.16 -7.10 0.52
C CYS A 23 2.82 -7.22 1.89
N CYS A 24 2.62 -8.34 2.58
CA CYS A 24 3.19 -8.65 3.88
C CYS A 24 4.57 -9.33 3.80
N HIS A 25 5.24 -9.29 2.65
CA HIS A 25 6.62 -9.79 2.56
C HIS A 25 7.54 -8.91 3.42
N ASP A 26 8.43 -9.51 4.22
CA ASP A 26 9.21 -8.78 5.24
C ASP A 26 10.02 -7.60 4.72
N THR A 27 10.52 -7.69 3.49
CA THR A 27 11.29 -6.66 2.80
C THR A 27 10.45 -5.64 2.03
N CYS A 28 9.13 -5.82 2.01
CA CYS A 28 8.22 -5.01 1.21
C CYS A 28 7.25 -4.25 2.11
N ARG A 29 6.25 -4.90 2.72
CA ARG A 29 5.28 -4.24 3.61
C ARG A 29 4.65 -2.98 2.99
N PHE A 30 4.18 -3.11 1.74
CA PHE A 30 3.59 -2.01 0.97
C PHE A 30 2.15 -2.33 0.57
N ALA A 31 1.29 -1.31 0.58
CA ALA A 31 0.00 -1.38 -0.07
C ALA A 31 0.18 -1.35 -1.59
N ILE A 32 -0.52 -2.25 -2.30
CA ILE A 32 -0.49 -2.37 -3.75
C ILE A 32 -1.84 -1.95 -4.30
N SER A 33 -1.84 -1.23 -5.43
CA SER A 33 -3.07 -1.03 -6.19
C SER A 33 -3.72 -2.37 -6.53
N PRO A 34 -5.05 -2.49 -6.45
CA PRO A 34 -5.75 -3.73 -6.70
C PRO A 34 -5.82 -4.13 -8.18
N SER A 35 -5.30 -3.28 -9.08
CA SER A 35 -5.19 -3.60 -10.50
C SER A 35 -4.39 -4.90 -10.71
N PRO A 36 -4.95 -5.91 -11.39
CA PRO A 36 -4.26 -7.18 -11.65
C PRO A 36 -2.90 -7.00 -12.34
N ALA A 37 -2.78 -5.98 -13.20
CA ALA A 37 -1.52 -5.64 -13.86
C ALA A 37 -0.48 -5.17 -12.84
N GLN A 38 -0.85 -4.26 -11.92
CA GLN A 38 0.05 -3.74 -10.90
C GLN A 38 0.44 -4.81 -9.88
N VAL A 39 -0.50 -5.66 -9.44
CA VAL A 39 -0.20 -6.79 -8.53
C VAL A 39 0.79 -7.76 -9.18
N SER A 40 0.54 -8.15 -10.42
CA SER A 40 1.43 -9.06 -11.16
C SER A 40 2.81 -8.46 -11.40
N GLU A 41 2.88 -7.16 -11.70
CA GLU A 41 4.15 -6.46 -11.88
C GLU A 41 4.92 -6.35 -10.56
N HIS A 42 4.25 -5.98 -9.47
CA HIS A 42 4.83 -5.90 -8.13
C HIS A 42 5.44 -7.25 -7.73
N LEU A 43 4.66 -8.33 -7.79
CA LEU A 43 5.12 -9.68 -7.44
C LEU A 43 6.30 -10.12 -8.31
N ARG A 44 6.31 -9.78 -9.60
CA ARG A 44 7.44 -10.07 -10.48
C ARG A 44 8.69 -9.28 -10.12
N LYS A 45 8.58 -7.96 -9.96
CA LYS A 45 9.74 -7.07 -9.79
C LYS A 45 10.32 -7.12 -8.38
N LYS A 46 9.47 -7.24 -7.36
CA LYS A 46 9.88 -7.21 -5.95
C LYS A 46 10.16 -8.60 -5.37
N HIS A 47 9.46 -9.62 -5.85
CA HIS A 47 9.52 -10.97 -5.26
C HIS A 47 9.91 -12.06 -6.26
N ASN A 48 10.15 -11.72 -7.54
CA ASN A 48 10.45 -12.67 -8.60
C ASN A 48 9.44 -13.84 -8.68
N THR A 49 8.17 -13.56 -8.36
CA THR A 49 7.14 -14.61 -8.27
C THR A 49 6.88 -15.26 -9.63
N PRO A 50 6.82 -16.61 -9.71
CA PRO A 50 6.56 -17.34 -10.94
C PRO A 50 5.26 -16.92 -11.63
N ALA A 51 5.22 -16.99 -12.96
CA ALA A 51 4.06 -16.56 -13.75
C ALA A 51 2.76 -17.32 -13.40
N ALA A 52 2.86 -18.62 -13.09
CA ALA A 52 1.71 -19.44 -12.71
C ALA A 52 1.04 -18.93 -11.42
N GLU A 53 1.84 -18.58 -10.40
CA GLU A 53 1.33 -18.08 -9.12
C GLU A 53 0.75 -16.68 -9.24
N ARG A 54 1.40 -15.82 -10.04
CA ARG A 54 0.88 -14.48 -10.34
C ARG A 54 -0.49 -14.55 -11.02
N ARG A 55 -0.66 -15.47 -11.98
CA ARG A 55 -1.95 -15.70 -12.66
C ARG A 55 -3.05 -16.11 -11.67
N GLN A 56 -2.74 -17.06 -10.78
CA GLN A 56 -3.69 -17.51 -9.75
C GLN A 56 -4.21 -16.35 -8.89
N VAL A 57 -3.34 -15.45 -8.42
CA VAL A 57 -3.78 -14.28 -7.64
C VAL A 57 -4.56 -13.28 -8.47
N THR A 58 -4.13 -12.99 -9.71
CA THR A 58 -4.86 -12.04 -10.54
C THR A 58 -6.26 -12.52 -10.92
N ASP A 59 -6.42 -13.83 -11.13
CA ASP A 59 -7.72 -14.42 -11.46
C ASP A 59 -8.64 -14.41 -10.23
N LEU A 60 -8.08 -14.70 -9.05
CA LEU A 60 -8.78 -14.62 -7.78
C LEU A 60 -9.26 -13.19 -7.47
N LEU A 61 -8.38 -12.19 -7.66
CA LEU A 61 -8.71 -10.77 -7.48
C LEU A 61 -9.84 -10.30 -8.41
N LYS A 62 -9.87 -10.80 -9.66
CA LYS A 62 -10.91 -10.46 -10.63
C LYS A 62 -12.25 -11.14 -10.34
N ALA A 63 -12.21 -12.41 -9.95
CA ALA A 63 -13.40 -13.25 -9.94
C ALA A 63 -14.09 -13.34 -8.57
N ARG A 64 -13.35 -13.17 -7.48
CA ARG A 64 -13.84 -13.56 -6.14
C ARG A 64 -13.70 -12.51 -5.06
N ILE A 65 -12.82 -11.51 -5.26
CA ILE A 65 -12.64 -10.44 -4.28
C ILE A 65 -13.49 -9.24 -4.69
N PRO A 66 -14.37 -8.73 -3.79
CA PRO A 66 -15.06 -7.46 -4.01
C PRO A 66 -14.08 -6.34 -4.34
N ALA A 67 -14.51 -5.34 -5.12
CA ALA A 67 -13.64 -4.24 -5.54
C ALA A 67 -12.88 -3.64 -4.35
N LEU A 68 -11.57 -3.86 -4.37
CA LEU A 68 -10.62 -3.28 -3.42
C LEU A 68 -10.38 -1.82 -3.78
N ARG A 69 -9.98 -1.03 -2.78
CA ARG A 69 -9.62 0.37 -2.99
C ARG A 69 -8.17 0.52 -3.43
N ASP A 70 -7.90 1.56 -4.20
CA ASP A 70 -6.52 1.99 -4.42
C ASP A 70 -5.94 2.54 -3.10
N PRO A 71 -4.67 2.27 -2.78
CA PRO A 71 -4.02 2.84 -1.59
C PRO A 71 -4.10 4.37 -1.51
N SER A 72 -4.15 5.06 -2.66
CA SER A 72 -4.23 6.51 -2.73
C SER A 72 -5.60 7.05 -2.31
N ASP A 73 -6.64 6.23 -2.42
CA ASP A 73 -8.03 6.57 -2.05
C ASP A 73 -8.42 6.01 -0.67
N ALA A 74 -7.47 5.38 0.02
CA ALA A 74 -7.70 4.83 1.35
C ALA A 74 -7.88 5.98 2.37
N PRO A 75 -8.81 5.85 3.33
CA PRO A 75 -8.97 6.87 4.35
C PRO A 75 -7.70 6.96 5.19
N VAL A 76 -7.27 8.20 5.46
CA VAL A 76 -6.11 8.46 6.30
C VAL A 76 -6.41 7.95 7.71
N ARG A 77 -5.46 7.20 8.29
CA ARG A 77 -5.57 6.71 9.66
C ARG A 77 -5.51 7.90 10.63
N GLN A 78 -6.27 7.81 11.72
CA GLN A 78 -6.29 8.87 12.72
C GLN A 78 -4.90 9.10 13.31
N ASP A 79 -4.57 10.37 13.55
CA ASP A 79 -3.33 10.76 14.22
C ASP A 79 -3.21 10.12 15.60
N GLY A 80 -2.01 9.61 15.91
CA GLY A 80 -1.73 8.90 17.16
C GLY A 80 -2.20 7.44 17.18
N SER A 81 -2.85 6.95 16.13
CA SER A 81 -3.16 5.52 16.02
C SER A 81 -1.89 4.67 15.92
N SER A 82 -1.93 3.46 16.48
CA SER A 82 -0.81 2.52 16.38
C SER A 82 -0.53 2.17 14.92
N PRO A 83 0.75 2.13 14.47
CA PRO A 83 1.10 1.78 13.09
C PRO A 83 0.50 0.44 12.65
N ASP A 84 0.24 0.29 11.36
CA ASP A 84 -0.20 -0.99 10.80
C ASP A 84 0.97 -1.98 10.81
N PRO A 85 0.83 -3.19 11.40
CA PRO A 85 1.91 -4.15 11.51
C PRO A 85 2.38 -4.70 10.15
N ASN A 86 1.53 -4.64 9.12
CA ASN A 86 1.81 -5.13 7.78
C ASN A 86 2.38 -4.05 6.85
N LEU A 87 2.43 -2.80 7.29
CA LEU A 87 2.99 -1.69 6.52
C LEU A 87 4.36 -1.26 7.04
N HIS A 88 5.20 -0.82 6.11
CA HIS A 88 6.50 -0.26 6.44
C HIS A 88 6.34 1.15 7.02
N LEU A 89 6.97 1.38 8.17
CA LEU A 89 7.09 2.71 8.76
C LEU A 89 8.15 3.52 8.00
N VAL A 90 7.72 4.64 7.44
CA VAL A 90 8.61 5.59 6.77
C VAL A 90 8.78 6.85 7.61
N PRO A 91 10.01 7.39 7.73
CA PRO A 91 10.20 8.73 8.26
C PRO A 91 9.42 9.75 7.42
N GLY A 92 8.79 10.70 8.09
CA GLY A 92 8.03 11.77 7.46
C GLY A 92 8.46 13.14 7.95
N PHE A 93 7.98 14.17 7.25
CA PHE A 93 8.15 15.56 7.57
C PHE A 93 6.81 16.17 7.94
N THR A 94 6.81 17.02 8.96
CA THR A 94 5.67 17.84 9.36
C THR A 94 6.04 19.30 9.14
N CYS A 95 5.12 20.09 8.60
CA CYS A 95 5.35 21.51 8.46
C CYS A 95 5.43 22.14 9.86
N LYS A 96 6.35 23.09 10.04
CA LYS A 96 6.49 23.82 11.32
C LYS A 96 5.42 24.90 11.52
N PHE A 97 4.71 25.29 10.46
CA PHE A 97 3.77 26.41 10.47
C PHE A 97 2.31 26.00 10.33
N CYS A 98 2.02 24.79 9.82
CA CYS A 98 0.66 24.29 9.65
C CYS A 98 0.58 22.77 9.81
N ILE A 99 -0.61 22.20 9.61
CA ILE A 99 -0.88 20.77 9.80
C ILE A 99 -0.40 19.85 8.66
N GLU A 100 0.17 20.41 7.59
CA GLU A 100 0.62 19.64 6.43
C GLU A 100 1.75 18.65 6.76
N ARG A 101 1.70 17.47 6.16
CA ARG A 101 2.66 16.38 6.37
C ARG A 101 2.95 15.66 5.07
N THR A 102 4.18 15.19 4.91
CA THR A 102 4.57 14.40 3.74
C THR A 102 5.78 13.52 4.04
N GLY A 103 5.91 12.39 3.33
CA GLY A 103 7.12 11.58 3.35
C GLY A 103 8.29 12.19 2.56
N SER A 104 8.07 13.28 1.80
CA SER A 104 9.07 13.87 0.91
C SER A 104 9.56 15.22 1.41
N SER A 105 10.87 15.33 1.63
CA SER A 105 11.51 16.60 2.01
C SER A 105 11.34 17.66 0.93
N GLN A 106 11.42 17.29 -0.35
CA GLN A 106 11.26 18.23 -1.47
C GLN A 106 9.84 18.81 -1.54
N VAL A 107 8.83 17.98 -1.26
CA VAL A 107 7.44 18.43 -1.19
C VAL A 107 7.28 19.38 -0.01
N MET A 108 7.88 19.07 1.14
CA MET A 108 7.82 19.93 2.33
C MET A 108 8.51 21.28 2.10
N SER A 109 9.73 21.30 1.53
CA SER A 109 10.45 22.53 1.22
C SER A 109 9.68 23.42 0.25
N ARG A 110 9.07 22.82 -0.78
CA ARG A 110 8.24 23.57 -1.73
C ARG A 110 7.00 24.15 -1.03
N HIS A 111 6.34 23.37 -0.19
CA HIS A 111 5.20 23.83 0.59
C HIS A 111 5.56 25.02 1.49
N THR A 112 6.68 24.93 2.24
CA THR A 112 7.10 26.04 3.11
C THR A 112 7.38 27.31 2.31
N ALA A 113 8.08 27.20 1.18
CA ALA A 113 8.40 28.35 0.33
C ALA A 113 7.17 28.97 -0.35
N SER A 114 6.21 28.15 -0.80
CA SER A 114 5.04 28.66 -1.53
C SER A 114 3.93 29.20 -0.63
N THR A 115 3.87 28.74 0.63
CA THR A 115 2.72 28.98 1.51
C THR A 115 3.07 29.81 2.74
N HIS A 116 4.34 29.79 3.17
CA HIS A 116 4.77 30.40 4.44
C HIS A 116 6.00 31.31 4.32
N GLU A 117 6.62 31.43 3.14
CA GLU A 117 7.64 32.44 2.87
C GLU A 117 6.96 33.61 2.14
N GLU A 118 7.02 34.81 2.74
CA GLU A 118 6.57 36.08 2.14
C GLU A 118 7.68 36.72 1.30
#